data_AF-A0A353NCU6-F1
#
_entry.id   AF-A0A353NCU6-F1
#
_cell.length_a   1.000
_cell.length_b   1.000
_cell.length_c   1.000
_cell.angle_alpha   90.00
_cell.angle_beta   90.00
_cell.angle_gamma   90.00
#
_symmetry.space_group_name_H-M   'P 1'
#
loop_
_entity.id
_entity.type
_entity.pdbx_description
1 polymer ?
#
loop_
_entity_poly.entity_id
_entity_poly.type
_entity_poly.pdbx_seq_one_letter_code
_entity_poly.pdbx_strand_id
1 'polypeptide(L)' 'GSEHPDTLMSVSNLAGLFHDKGEFEKAQPLYERALEARERVLGVEHPSTKIVRRNLEILFDTIRQ' A
#
# COMPACT_ATOMS: atom_id res chain seq x y z
N GLY A 1 -9.24 1.34 15.38
CA GLY A 1 -10.27 1.10 14.35
C GLY A 1 -9.61 0.85 13.00
N SER A 2 -10.37 0.63 11.94
CA SER A 2 -9.86 0.32 10.59
C SER A 2 -8.91 1.38 10.02
N GLU A 3 -9.05 2.63 10.46
CA GLU A 3 -8.21 3.78 10.06
C GLU A 3 -7.06 4.05 11.03
N HIS A 4 -6.89 3.23 12.07
CA HIS A 4 -5.77 3.40 12.98
C HIS A 4 -4.46 3.16 12.23
N PRO A 5 -3.41 3.99 12.44
CA PRO A 5 -2.15 3.87 11.72
C PRO A 5 -1.57 2.44 11.71
N ASP A 6 -1.66 1.73 12.83
CA ASP A 6 -1.20 0.34 12.93
C ASP A 6 -1.97 -0.63 12.03
N THR A 7 -3.29 -0.44 11.90
CA THR A 7 -4.11 -1.26 11.01
C THR A 7 -3.77 -0.97 9.55
N LEU A 8 -3.56 0.30 9.20
CA LEU A 8 -3.12 0.69 7.85
C LEU A 8 -1.74 0.11 7.51
N MET A 9 -0.86 0.01 8.50
CA MET A 9 0.44 -0.68 8.40
C MET A 9 0.27 -2.17 8.11
N SER A 10 -0.63 -2.86 8.81
CA SER A 10 -0.91 -4.26 8.52
C SER A 10 -1.43 -4.47 7.10
N VAL A 11 -2.30 -3.59 6.58
CA VAL A 11 -2.82 -3.69 5.20
C VAL A 11 -1.72 -3.56 4.15
N SER A 12 -0.82 -2.58 4.30
CA SER A 12 0.31 -2.42 3.36
C SER A 12 1.31 -3.57 3.43
N ASN A 13 1.50 -4.16 4.61
CA ASN A 13 2.39 -5.33 4.76
C ASN A 13 1.80 -6.56 4.07
N LEU A 14 0.47 -6.76 4.18
CA LEU A 14 -0.21 -7.83 3.45
C LEU A 14 -0.10 -7.63 1.92
N ALA A 15 -0.22 -6.40 1.44
CA ALA A 15 0.01 -6.07 0.04
C ALA A 15 1.44 -6.44 -0.41
N GLY A 16 2.45 -6.12 0.41
CA GLY A 16 3.84 -6.52 0.18
C GLY A 16 4.03 -8.03 0.11
N LEU A 17 3.41 -8.79 1.02
CA LEU A 17 3.47 -10.26 0.99
C LEU A 17 2.87 -10.85 -0.29
N PHE A 18 1.79 -10.27 -0.83
CA PHE A 18 1.24 -10.73 -2.11
C PHE A 18 2.13 -10.33 -3.29
N HIS A 19 2.70 -9.13 -3.26
CA HIS A 19 3.67 -8.68 -4.26
C HIS A 19 4.88 -9.63 -4.34
N ASP A 20 5.46 -10.00 -3.19
CA ASP A 20 6.62 -10.89 -3.14
C ASP A 20 6.32 -12.32 -3.61
N LYS A 21 5.04 -12.71 -3.59
CA LYS A 21 4.56 -13.99 -4.15
C LYS A 21 4.20 -13.92 -5.63
N GLY A 22 4.29 -12.75 -6.26
CA GLY A 22 3.82 -12.53 -7.63
C GLY A 22 2.29 -12.48 -7.75
N GLU A 23 1.55 -12.44 -6.63
CA GLU A 23 0.09 -12.34 -6.59
C GLU A 23 -0.36 -10.88 -6.72
N PHE A 24 0.06 -10.21 -7.79
CA PHE A 24 -0.08 -8.76 -8.00
C PHE A 24 -1.54 -8.28 -7.96
N GLU A 25 -2.46 -9.11 -8.43
CA GLU A 25 -3.91 -8.84 -8.46
C GLU A 25 -4.53 -8.75 -7.05
N LYS A 26 -3.88 -9.39 -6.06
CA LYS A 26 -4.24 -9.26 -4.64
C LYS A 26 -3.48 -8.12 -3.97
N ALA A 27 -2.26 -7.82 -4.41
CA ALA A 27 -1.44 -6.75 -3.86
C ALA A 27 -2.00 -5.36 -4.18
N GLN A 28 -2.40 -5.13 -5.44
CA GLN A 28 -2.85 -3.82 -5.92
C GLN A 28 -3.99 -3.19 -5.09
N PRO A 29 -5.15 -3.84 -4.93
CA PRO A 29 -6.27 -3.23 -4.20
C PRO A 29 -5.94 -2.98 -2.72
N LEU A 30 -5.02 -3.74 -2.14
CA LEU A 30 -4.56 -3.53 -0.77
C LEU A 30 -3.65 -2.31 -0.66
N TYR A 31 -2.71 -2.11 -1.59
CA TYR A 31 -1.89 -0.90 -1.63
C TYR A 31 -2.73 0.36 -1.89
N GLU A 32 -3.68 0.31 -2.83
CA GLU A 32 -4.58 1.43 -3.13
C GLU A 32 -5.42 1.82 -1.90
N ARG A 33 -6.07 0.86 -1.25
CA ARG A 33 -6.83 1.10 -0.02
C ARG A 33 -5.95 1.64 1.11
N ALA A 34 -4.74 1.11 1.24
CA ALA A 34 -3.79 1.53 2.26
C ALA A 34 -3.22 2.94 2.00
N LEU A 35 -3.14 3.36 0.73
CA LEU A 35 -2.74 4.69 0.32
C LEU A 35 -3.85 5.70 0.60
N GLU A 36 -5.07 5.45 0.11
CA GLU A 36 -6.23 6.33 0.30
C GLU A 36 -6.48 6.63 1.79
N ALA A 37 -6.47 5.60 2.62
CA ALA A 37 -6.69 5.77 4.05
C ALA A 37 -5.55 6.54 4.73
N ARG A 38 -4.29 6.35 4.31
CA ARG A 38 -3.15 7.10 4.86
C ARG A 38 -3.14 8.55 4.41
N GLU A 39 -3.51 8.83 3.16
CA GLU A 39 -3.66 10.21 2.68
C GLU A 39 -4.74 10.94 3.47
N ARG A 40 -5.87 10.28 3.76
CA ARG A 40 -6.94 10.84 4.60
C ARG A 40 -6.52 11.08 6.06
N VAL A 41 -5.83 10.12 6.68
CA VAL A 41 -5.54 10.15 8.14
C VAL A 41 -4.25 10.90 8.47
N LEU A 42 -3.21 10.72 7.65
CA LEU A 42 -1.85 11.22 7.93
C LEU A 42 -1.42 12.34 6.98
N GLY A 43 -2.08 12.48 5.82
CA GLY A 43 -1.71 13.41 4.76
C GLY A 43 -0.73 12.82 3.74
N VAL A 44 -0.71 13.42 2.55
CA VAL A 44 0.10 12.99 1.39
C VAL A 44 1.62 13.10 1.65
N GLU A 45 2.04 14.05 2.49
CA GLU A 45 3.45 14.29 2.78
C GLU A 45 4.02 13.41 3.90
N HIS A 46 3.17 12.67 4.61
CA HIS A 46 3.60 11.82 5.72
C HIS A 46 4.51 10.68 5.22
N PRO A 47 5.62 10.37 5.91
CA PRO A 47 6.56 9.33 5.48
C PRO A 47 5.91 7.97 5.19
N SER A 48 4.98 7.53 6.04
CA SER A 48 4.25 6.28 5.84
C SER A 48 3.37 6.27 4.59
N THR A 49 2.80 7.42 4.21
CA THR A 49 2.02 7.57 2.97
C THR A 49 2.95 7.45 1.76
N LYS A 50 4.10 8.12 1.80
CA LYS A 50 5.12 8.06 0.73
C LYS A 50 5.66 6.65 0.51
N ILE A 51 5.84 5.86 1.57
CA ILE A 51 6.28 4.46 1.47
C ILE A 51 5.26 3.62 0.69
N VAL A 52 3.97 3.73 1.04
CA VAL A 52 2.92 2.95 0.38
C VAL A 52 2.77 3.34 -1.08
N ARG A 53 2.84 4.65 -1.37
CA ARG A 53 2.84 5.16 -2.75
C ARG A 53 4.00 4.57 -3.56
N ARG A 54 5.22 4.59 -3.02
CA ARG A 54 6.39 4.00 -3.67
C ARG A 54 6.23 2.50 -3.94
N ASN A 55 5.67 1.76 -2.98
CA ASN A 55 5.44 0.33 -3.18
C ASN A 55 4.39 0.05 -4.27
N LEU A 56 3.36 0.89 -4.37
CA LEU A 56 2.37 0.81 -5.43
C LEU A 56 2.96 1.16 -6.82
N GLU A 57 3.85 2.15 -6.88
CA GLU A 57 4.61 2.49 -8.10
C GLU A 57 5.46 1.29 -8.57
N ILE A 58 6.21 0.67 -7.66
CA ILE A 58 7.02 -0.53 -7.96
C ILE A 58 6.14 -1.69 -8.44
N LEU A 59 4.98 -1.90 -7.83
CA LEU A 59 4.03 -2.92 -8.28
C LEU A 59 3.59 -2.67 -9.72
N PHE A 60 3.23 -1.43 -10.07
CA PHE A 60 2.84 -1.10 -11.44
C PHE A 60 3.99 -1.26 -12.44
N ASP A 61 5.21 -0.88 -12.07
CA ASP A 61 6.39 -1.09 -12.92
C ASP A 61 6.69 -2.57 -13.12
N THR A 62 6.37 -3.42 -12.14
CA THR A 62 6.51 -4.88 -12.22
C THR A 62 5.46 -5.51 -13.12
N ILE A 63 4.19 -5.07 -13.05
CA ILE A 63 3.09 -5.59 -13.88
C ILE A 63 3.23 -5.17 -15.34
N ARG A 64 3.88 -4.03 -15.62
CA ARG A 64 4.07 -3.51 -16.99
C ARG A 64 5.23 -4.15 -17.76
N GLN A 65 6.10 -4.90 -17.10
CA GLN A 65 7.22 -5.64 -17.72
C GLN A 65 6.80 -7.05 -18.10
#